data_AF-A0A971J4H8-F1
#
_entry.id   AF-A0A971J4H8-F1
#
_cell.length_a   1.000
_cell.length_b   1.000
_cell.length_c   1.000
_cell.angle_alpha   90.00
_cell.angle_beta   90.00
_cell.angle_gamma   90.00
#
_symmetry.space_group_name_H-M   'P 1'
#
loop_
_entity.id
_entity.type
_entity.pdbx_description
1 polymer ?
#
loop_
_entity_poly.entity_id
_entity_poly.type
_entity_poly.pdbx_seq_one_letter_code
_entity_poly.pdbx_strand_id
1 'polypeptide(L)'
;MGNSHSLDIKIAHPAAVPLITMLCRIAGIRRIVDHMVAWNDSNSRISPGLLIETLIICLLCDRRPLWKIHQFWAEQDIEALFAGIDISLAQLNDDAYGRALDKL
;
A
#
# COMPACT_ATOMS: atom_id res chain seq x y z
N MET A 1 10.40 -40.56 14.68
CA MET A 1 9.30 -39.96 13.90
C MET A 1 9.68 -38.50 13.67
N GLY A 2 10.27 -38.20 12.51
CA GLY A 2 10.72 -36.85 12.18
C GLY A 2 9.57 -36.04 11.59
N ASN A 3 9.23 -34.92 12.20
CA ASN A 3 8.31 -33.94 11.63
C ASN A 3 9.06 -33.16 10.55
N SER A 4 8.88 -33.54 9.29
CA SER A 4 9.18 -32.65 8.16
C SER A 4 8.13 -31.53 8.15
N HIS A 5 8.46 -30.39 8.72
CA HIS A 5 7.78 -29.13 8.41
C HIS A 5 8.12 -28.78 6.96
N SER A 6 7.17 -29.01 6.06
CA SER A 6 7.24 -28.50 4.69
C SER A 6 7.20 -26.98 4.74
N LEU A 7 8.34 -26.33 4.45
CA LEU A 7 8.38 -24.90 4.17
C LEU A 7 7.62 -24.65 2.87
N ASP A 8 6.43 -24.07 2.99
CA ASP A 8 5.61 -23.67 1.85
C ASP A 8 6.25 -22.42 1.20
N ILE A 9 7.15 -22.64 0.25
CA ILE A 9 7.83 -21.57 -0.48
C ILE A 9 6.86 -21.04 -1.54
N LYS A 10 6.23 -19.88 -1.28
CA LYS A 10 5.47 -19.14 -2.30
C LYS A 10 6.43 -18.41 -3.23
N ILE A 11 6.42 -18.75 -4.51
CA ILE A 11 7.09 -17.98 -5.56
C ILE A 11 6.25 -16.73 -5.82
N ALA A 12 6.75 -15.56 -5.41
CA ALA A 12 6.13 -14.27 -5.73
C ALA A 12 6.63 -13.77 -7.09
N HIS A 13 5.72 -13.28 -7.94
CA HIS A 13 6.07 -12.60 -9.20
C HIS A 13 5.64 -11.11 -9.10
N PRO A 14 6.40 -10.27 -8.38
CA PRO A 14 5.94 -8.93 -8.00
C PRO A 14 5.92 -7.91 -9.15
N ALA A 15 6.32 -8.32 -10.37
CA ALA A 15 6.33 -7.49 -11.58
C ALA A 15 6.96 -6.10 -11.32
N ALA A 16 6.28 -5.01 -11.67
CA ALA A 16 6.79 -3.65 -11.49
C ALA A 16 6.56 -3.07 -10.08
N VAL A 17 5.78 -3.74 -9.22
CA VAL A 17 5.31 -3.17 -7.93
C VAL A 17 6.46 -2.72 -7.01
N PRO A 18 7.54 -3.50 -6.80
CA PRO A 18 8.65 -3.08 -5.94
C PRO A 18 9.41 -1.88 -6.50
N LEU A 19 9.59 -1.84 -7.83
CA LEU A 19 10.27 -0.75 -8.51
C LEU A 19 9.49 0.56 -8.36
N ILE A 20 8.18 0.53 -8.65
CA ILE A 20 7.33 1.72 -8.53
C ILE A 20 7.24 2.16 -7.07
N THR A 21 7.15 1.21 -6.12
CA THR A 21 7.19 1.52 -4.68
C THR A 21 8.45 2.27 -4.30
N MET A 22 9.63 1.81 -4.76
CA MET A 22 10.89 2.49 -4.49
C MET A 22 10.94 3.89 -5.13
N LEU A 23 10.45 4.04 -6.36
CA LEU A 23 10.39 5.35 -7.03
C LEU A 23 9.50 6.34 -6.27
N CYS A 24 8.34 5.91 -5.76
CA CYS A 24 7.48 6.76 -4.94
C CYS A 24 8.18 7.18 -3.62
N ARG A 25 8.94 6.27 -3.01
CA ARG A 25 9.74 6.59 -1.80
C ARG A 25 10.85 7.58 -2.07
N ILE A 26 11.59 7.40 -3.16
CA ILE A 26 12.65 8.33 -3.60
C ILE A 26 12.05 9.71 -3.89
N ALA A 27 10.90 9.76 -4.56
CA ALA A 27 10.18 11.00 -4.81
C ALA A 27 9.61 11.64 -3.53
N GLY A 28 9.58 10.91 -2.42
CA GLY A 28 9.07 11.40 -1.13
C GLY A 28 7.57 11.64 -1.12
N ILE A 29 6.80 10.90 -1.93
CA ILE A 29 5.35 11.10 -2.13
C ILE A 29 4.61 11.16 -0.80
N ARG A 30 4.78 10.13 0.05
CA ARG A 30 4.13 10.09 1.37
C ARG A 30 4.41 11.32 2.20
N ARG A 31 5.69 11.70 2.32
CA ARG A 31 6.10 12.87 3.10
C ARG A 31 5.45 14.14 2.55
N ILE A 32 5.48 14.34 1.23
CA ILE A 32 4.91 15.53 0.59
C ILE A 32 3.42 15.64 0.91
N VAL A 33 2.66 14.56 0.67
CA VAL A 33 1.20 14.54 0.91
C VAL A 33 0.87 14.71 2.39
N ASP A 34 1.59 14.03 3.30
CA ASP A 34 1.37 14.16 4.74
C ASP A 34 1.56 15.61 5.25
N HIS A 35 2.38 16.41 4.55
CA HIS A 35 2.58 17.84 4.87
C HIS A 35 1.60 18.78 4.15
N MET A 36 0.91 18.31 3.10
CA MET A 36 -0.06 19.11 2.35
C MET A 36 -1.43 19.14 3.01
N VAL A 37 -1.76 18.13 3.81
CA VAL A 37 -3.11 17.93 4.34
C VAL A 37 -3.14 17.92 5.86
N ALA A 38 -4.21 18.44 6.44
CA ALA A 38 -4.44 18.33 7.88
C ALA A 38 -4.99 16.92 8.21
N TRP A 39 -4.25 16.16 9.03
CA TRP A 39 -4.69 14.86 9.50
C TRP A 39 -4.17 14.57 10.91
N ASN A 40 -4.88 13.71 11.62
CA ASN A 40 -4.51 13.24 12.95
C ASN A 40 -5.15 11.87 13.21
N ASP A 41 -4.78 11.24 14.33
CA ASP A 41 -5.27 9.91 14.70
C ASP A 41 -6.79 9.84 14.91
N SER A 42 -7.45 10.98 15.18
CA SER A 42 -8.91 11.01 15.34
C SER A 42 -9.67 11.01 14.01
N ASN A 43 -9.02 11.38 12.90
CA ASN A 43 -9.64 11.43 11.56
C ASN A 43 -8.96 10.55 10.50
N SER A 44 -7.88 9.84 10.85
CA SER A 44 -7.23 8.87 9.98
C SER A 44 -6.40 7.87 10.79
N ARG A 45 -6.68 6.57 10.63
CA ARG A 45 -5.85 5.50 11.21
C ARG A 45 -4.58 5.20 10.41
N ILE A 46 -4.48 5.76 9.21
CA ILE A 46 -3.38 5.56 8.28
C ILE A 46 -2.99 6.92 7.70
N SER A 47 -1.70 7.11 7.45
CA SER A 47 -1.18 8.33 6.82
C SER A 47 -1.86 8.55 5.45
N PRO A 48 -2.43 9.76 5.19
CA PRO A 48 -2.94 10.10 3.86
C PRO A 48 -1.88 9.96 2.78
N GLY A 49 -0.63 10.32 3.08
CA GLY A 49 0.48 10.14 2.16
C GLY A 49 0.78 8.69 1.83
N LEU A 50 0.66 7.77 2.78
CA LEU A 50 0.80 6.33 2.53
C LEU A 50 -0.34 5.80 1.66
N LEU A 51 -1.56 6.30 1.85
CA LEU A 51 -2.69 5.98 0.96
C LEU A 51 -2.45 6.52 -0.45
N ILE A 52 -2.00 7.76 -0.61
CA ILE A 52 -1.73 8.30 -1.95
C ILE A 52 -0.55 7.57 -2.64
N GLU A 53 0.50 7.23 -1.89
CA GLU A 53 1.61 6.41 -2.39
C GLU A 53 1.12 5.05 -2.92
N THR A 54 0.34 4.31 -2.11
CA THR A 54 -0.23 3.02 -2.51
C THR A 54 -1.21 3.15 -3.68
N LEU A 55 -1.99 4.23 -3.75
CA LEU A 55 -2.88 4.48 -4.88
C LEU A 55 -2.10 4.69 -6.19
N ILE A 56 -1.02 5.47 -6.16
CA ILE A 56 -0.14 5.67 -7.33
C ILE A 56 0.45 4.34 -7.80
N ILE A 57 0.93 3.50 -6.88
CA ILE A 57 1.46 2.18 -7.21
C ILE A 57 0.40 1.32 -7.92
N CYS A 58 -0.82 1.25 -7.37
CA CYS A 58 -1.93 0.51 -8.00
C CYS A 58 -2.26 1.04 -9.41
N LEU A 59 -2.33 2.36 -9.57
CA LEU A 59 -2.64 2.99 -10.86
C LEU A 59 -1.56 2.72 -11.91
N LEU A 60 -0.29 2.74 -11.53
CA LEU A 60 0.82 2.52 -12.46
C LEU A 60 1.04 1.04 -12.81
N CYS A 61 0.75 0.12 -11.87
CA CYS A 61 1.00 -1.31 -12.07
C CYS A 61 -0.18 -2.05 -12.71
N ASP A 62 -1.42 -1.70 -12.35
CA ASP A 62 -2.61 -2.49 -12.71
C ASP A 62 -3.75 -1.62 -13.27
N ARG A 63 -3.57 -0.28 -13.28
CA ARG A 63 -4.49 0.70 -13.87
C ARG A 63 -5.95 0.58 -13.37
N ARG A 64 -6.16 0.09 -12.15
CA ARG A 64 -7.48 0.02 -11.50
C ARG A 64 -7.72 1.27 -10.64
N PRO A 65 -8.61 2.20 -11.05
CA PRO A 65 -8.91 3.39 -10.26
C PRO A 65 -9.96 3.08 -9.19
N LEU A 66 -9.54 3.04 -7.92
CA LEU A 66 -10.35 2.85 -6.68
C LEU A 66 -11.20 1.57 -6.58
N TRP A 67 -11.76 1.09 -7.70
CA TRP A 67 -12.51 -0.14 -7.82
C TRP A 67 -11.59 -1.35 -7.73
N LYS A 68 -11.88 -2.25 -6.79
CA LYS A 68 -11.13 -3.50 -6.54
C LYS A 68 -9.66 -3.32 -6.15
N ILE A 69 -9.29 -2.16 -5.59
CA ILE A 69 -7.93 -1.90 -5.10
C ILE A 69 -7.50 -2.90 -4.01
N HIS A 70 -8.43 -3.36 -3.17
CA HIS A 70 -8.17 -4.42 -2.19
C HIS A 70 -7.77 -5.75 -2.85
N GLN A 71 -8.25 -6.05 -4.06
CA GLN A 71 -7.86 -7.27 -4.78
C GLN A 71 -6.43 -7.16 -5.29
N PHE A 72 -6.05 -5.99 -5.81
CA PHE A 72 -4.66 -5.71 -6.21
C PHE A 72 -3.70 -5.92 -5.03
N TRP A 73 -4.01 -5.35 -3.86
CA TRP A 73 -3.16 -5.48 -2.68
C TRP A 73 -3.17 -6.86 -2.05
N ALA A 74 -4.25 -7.63 -2.19
CA ALA A 74 -4.32 -9.02 -1.71
C ALA A 74 -3.36 -9.96 -2.45
N GLU A 75 -2.96 -9.60 -3.67
CA GLU A 75 -1.99 -10.36 -4.47
C GLU A 75 -0.53 -9.96 -4.16
N GLN A 76 -0.30 -8.89 -3.40
CA GLN A 76 1.04 -8.39 -3.08
C GLN A 76 1.51 -8.85 -1.70
N ASP A 77 2.83 -8.98 -1.56
CA ASP A 77 3.47 -9.14 -0.25
C ASP A 77 3.63 -7.75 0.41
N ILE A 78 2.57 -7.32 1.10
CA ILE A 78 2.51 -5.99 1.76
C ILE A 78 3.61 -5.86 2.82
N GLU A 79 3.91 -6.93 3.56
CA GLU A 79 4.93 -6.94 4.61
C GLU A 79 6.32 -6.73 4.02
N ALA A 80 6.64 -7.43 2.93
CA ALA A 80 7.91 -7.24 2.23
C ALA A 80 8.02 -5.85 1.59
N LEU A 81 6.93 -5.34 0.99
CA LEU A 81 6.94 -4.03 0.34
C LEU A 81 7.09 -2.91 1.36
N PHE A 82 6.35 -2.94 2.47
CA PHE A 82 6.24 -1.87 3.46
C PHE A 82 6.79 -2.27 4.84
N ALA A 83 7.89 -3.02 4.87
CA ALA A 83 8.54 -3.46 6.10
C ALA A 83 8.73 -2.31 7.11
N GLY A 84 8.29 -2.54 8.36
CA GLY A 84 8.36 -1.57 9.45
C GLY A 84 7.26 -0.49 9.45
N ILE A 85 6.29 -0.56 8.54
CA ILE A 85 5.12 0.31 8.51
C ILE A 85 3.90 -0.48 8.99
N ASP A 86 3.12 0.11 9.90
CA ASP A 86 1.85 -0.47 10.34
C ASP A 86 0.78 -0.28 9.26
N ILE A 87 0.74 -1.23 8.32
CA ILE A 87 -0.17 -1.27 7.18
C ILE A 87 -0.71 -2.69 6.99
N SER A 88 -2.02 -2.78 6.83
CA SER A 88 -2.73 -4.04 6.61
C SER A 88 -3.64 -3.93 5.40
N LEU A 89 -3.98 -5.07 4.80
CA LEU A 89 -4.91 -5.12 3.67
C LEU A 89 -6.27 -4.47 3.99
N ALA A 90 -6.73 -4.59 5.24
CA ALA A 90 -7.99 -4.00 5.68
C ALA A 90 -7.98 -2.47 5.67
N GLN A 91 -6.81 -1.82 5.78
CA GLN A 91 -6.67 -0.37 5.68
C GLN A 91 -6.62 0.12 4.22
N LEU A 92 -6.38 -0.76 3.25
CA LEU A 92 -6.27 -0.45 1.82
C LEU A 92 -7.60 -0.69 1.09
N ASN A 93 -8.60 0.11 1.48
CA ASN A 93 -9.95 0.06 0.93
C ASN A 93 -10.38 1.41 0.34
N ASP A 94 -11.40 1.36 -0.51
CA ASP A 94 -11.97 2.50 -1.22
C ASP A 94 -12.42 3.64 -0.29
N ASP A 95 -13.01 3.34 0.87
CA ASP A 95 -13.37 4.38 1.85
C ASP A 95 -12.15 5.12 2.39
N ALA A 96 -11.05 4.42 2.66
CA ALA A 96 -9.82 5.01 3.13
C ALA A 96 -9.19 5.90 2.06
N TYR A 97 -9.12 5.42 0.83
CA TYR A 97 -8.64 6.19 -0.31
C TYR A 97 -9.52 7.42 -0.59
N GLY A 98 -10.85 7.28 -0.55
CA GLY A 98 -11.79 8.38 -0.72
C GLY A 98 -11.55 9.49 0.30
N ARG A 99 -11.45 9.14 1.58
CA ARG A 99 -11.12 10.11 2.64
C ARG A 99 -9.75 10.76 2.49
N ALA A 100 -8.77 10.08 1.90
CA ALA A 100 -7.46 10.68 1.62
C ALA A 100 -7.53 11.65 0.45
N LEU A 101 -8.31 11.33 -0.59
CA LEU A 101 -8.54 12.19 -1.74
C LEU A 101 -9.37 13.43 -1.38
N ASP A 102 -10.37 13.30 -0.50
CA ASP A 102 -11.18 14.43 -0.01
C ASP A 102 -10.34 15.48 0.76
N LYS A 103 -9.14 15.11 1.22
CA LYS A 103 -8.22 15.99 1.94
C LYS A 103 -7.26 16.77 1.04
N LEU A 104 -7.08 16.34 -0.22
CA LEU A 104 -6.21 16.99 -1.21
C LEU A 104 -6.93 18.18 -1.87
#